data_AF-A0A093D0V6-F1
#
_entry.id   AF-A0A093D0V6-F1
#
_cell.length_a   1.000
_cell.length_b   1.000
_cell.length_c   1.000
_cell.angle_alpha   90.00
_cell.angle_beta   90.00
_cell.angle_gamma   90.00
#
_symmetry.space_group_name_H-M   'P 1'
#
loop_
_entity.id
_entity.type
_entity.pdbx_description
1 polymer ?
#
loop_
_entity_poly.entity_id
_entity_poly.type
_entity_poly.pdbx_seq_one_letter_code
_entity_poly.pdbx_strand_id
1 'polypeptide(L)'
;MQRRQGRVNAGLLLLLYQISQVGLQNIPSVTLGVLVLNIFLYLNPVRPLPEVCISVNEGFHKKNWQRLLLSPVHHADDWHLYYNMISMLWKGIMLEKKLKSIWFAYIIAVFSVLIGVVYMVLEFMLVKILDDPSYEMNCAVGFSG
;
A
#
# COMPACT_ATOMS: atom_id res chain seq x y z
N MET A 1 -15.03 -11.16 7.60
CA MET A 1 -13.69 -11.11 8.23
C MET A 1 -13.81 -10.36 9.54
N GLN A 2 -13.43 -11.01 10.63
CA GLN A 2 -13.74 -10.64 12.00
C GLN A 2 -12.90 -9.41 12.43
N ARG A 3 -13.58 -8.32 12.77
CA ARG A 3 -12.99 -7.10 13.35
C ARG A 3 -12.31 -7.49 14.67
N ARG A 4 -11.00 -7.76 14.66
CA ARG A 4 -10.21 -8.07 15.87
C ARG A 4 -10.02 -6.80 16.67
N GLN A 5 -11.02 -6.48 17.48
CA GLN A 5 -11.16 -5.26 18.27
C GLN A 5 -10.39 -5.27 19.60
N GLY A 6 -9.28 -6.02 19.72
CA GLY A 6 -8.64 -6.24 21.03
C GLY A 6 -7.18 -6.69 21.01
N ARG A 7 -6.45 -6.48 19.92
CA ARG A 7 -5.00 -6.69 19.88
C ARG A 7 -4.36 -5.31 19.87
N VAL A 8 -3.50 -5.02 20.85
CA VAL A 8 -2.68 -3.80 20.85
C VAL A 8 -2.06 -3.68 19.45
N ASN A 9 -2.24 -2.53 18.78
CA ASN A 9 -1.68 -2.25 17.46
C ASN A 9 -0.16 -2.08 17.57
N ALA A 10 0.53 -3.18 17.88
CA ALA A 10 1.95 -3.20 18.18
C ALA A 10 2.75 -2.70 16.97
N GLY A 11 2.36 -3.08 15.75
CA GLY A 11 3.00 -2.59 14.53
C GLY A 11 2.92 -1.06 14.40
N LEU A 12 1.74 -0.48 14.65
CA LEU A 12 1.55 0.97 14.61
C LEU A 12 2.35 1.69 15.71
N LEU A 13 2.35 1.15 16.93
CA LEU A 13 3.11 1.73 18.04
C LEU A 13 4.63 1.70 17.77
N LEU A 14 5.14 0.59 17.22
CA LEU A 14 6.54 0.47 16.82
C LEU A 14 6.90 1.44 15.69
N LEU A 15 6.00 1.63 14.72
CA LEU A 15 6.19 2.60 13.65
C LEU A 15 6.31 4.02 14.21
N LEU A 16 5.41 4.42 15.11
CA LEU A 16 5.44 5.73 15.75
C LEU A 16 6.71 5.93 16.59
N TYR A 17 7.14 4.89 17.31
CA TYR A 17 8.40 4.90 18.05
C TYR A 17 9.59 5.14 17.12
N GLN A 18 9.67 4.46 15.97
CA GLN A 18 10.76 4.64 15.00
C GLN A 18 10.74 6.01 14.33
N ILE A 19 9.57 6.53 13.98
CA ILE A 19 9.43 7.90 13.47
C ILE A 19 9.92 8.90 14.51
N SER A 20 9.62 8.68 15.80
CA SER A 20 10.12 9.52 16.89
C SER A 20 11.64 9.42 17.06
N GLN A 21 12.23 8.24 16.88
CA GLN A 21 13.69 8.03 16.95
C GLN A 21 14.42 8.73 15.80
N VAL A 22 13.87 8.68 14.58
CA VAL A 22 14.43 9.41 13.43
C VAL A 22 14.24 10.92 13.59
N GLY A 23 13.11 11.35 14.14
CA GLY A 23 12.74 12.75 14.31
C GLY A 23 12.09 13.34 13.07
N LEU A 24 10.95 14.00 13.23
CA LEU A 24 10.15 14.54 12.12
C LEU A 24 10.90 15.55 11.25
N GLN A 25 11.86 16.28 11.82
CA GLN A 25 12.67 17.27 11.09
C GLN A 25 13.68 16.62 10.13
N ASN A 26 14.04 15.35 10.37
CA ASN A 26 15.00 14.61 9.54
C ASN A 26 14.33 13.90 8.35
N ILE A 27 12.99 13.81 8.37
CA ILE A 27 12.19 13.14 7.34
C ILE A 27 11.84 14.15 6.24
N PRO A 28 12.22 13.88 4.98
CA PRO A 28 11.84 14.72 3.85
C PRO A 28 10.32 14.84 3.67
N SER A 29 9.87 15.95 3.06
CA SER A 29 8.46 16.34 3.05
C SER A 29 7.53 15.34 2.35
N VAL A 30 7.93 14.77 1.20
CA VAL A 30 7.08 13.81 0.47
C VAL A 30 7.00 12.48 1.22
N THR A 31 8.14 12.00 1.73
CA THR A 31 8.21 10.80 2.57
C THR A 31 7.30 10.93 3.78
N LEU A 32 7.37 12.07 4.50
CA LEU A 32 6.51 12.35 5.64
C LEU A 32 5.03 12.37 5.24
N GLY A 33 4.69 13.04 4.14
CA GLY A 33 3.32 13.09 3.63
C GLY A 33 2.77 11.71 3.31
N VAL A 34 3.56 10.84 2.67
CA VAL A 34 3.17 9.46 2.35
C VAL A 34 2.98 8.62 3.63
N LEU A 35 3.86 8.75 4.62
CA LEU A 35 3.72 8.07 5.91
C LEU A 35 2.42 8.49 6.61
N VAL A 36 2.17 9.79 6.72
CA VAL A 36 0.97 10.34 7.37
C VAL A 36 -0.29 9.89 6.65
N LEU A 37 -0.31 9.95 5.32
CA LEU A 37 -1.46 9.52 4.51
C LEU A 37 -1.80 8.04 4.75
N ASN A 38 -0.81 7.15 4.73
CA ASN A 38 -1.03 5.72 4.94
C ASN A 38 -1.45 5.39 6.36
N ILE A 39 -0.83 6.03 7.38
CA ILE A 39 -1.25 5.86 8.78
C ILE A 39 -2.69 6.37 8.97
N PHE A 40 -3.04 7.52 8.38
CA PHE A 40 -4.37 8.09 8.47
C PHE A 40 -5.42 7.18 7.83
N LEU A 41 -5.17 6.67 6.62
CA LEU A 41 -6.07 5.78 5.91
C LEU A 41 -6.17 4.39 6.56
N TYR A 42 -5.13 3.93 7.26
CA TYR A 42 -5.22 2.73 8.08
C TYR A 42 -6.16 2.90 9.28
N LEU A 43 -6.11 4.06 9.95
CA LEU A 43 -6.99 4.37 11.08
C LEU A 43 -8.42 4.72 10.64
N ASN A 44 -8.56 5.36 9.48
CA ASN A 44 -9.82 5.81 8.89
C ASN A 44 -9.96 5.29 7.45
N PRO A 45 -10.25 3.98 7.26
CA PRO A 45 -10.37 3.40 5.93
C PRO A 45 -11.57 4.00 5.20
N VAL A 46 -11.33 4.46 3.97
CA VAL A 46 -12.37 5.09 3.12
C VAL A 46 -13.42 4.07 2.69
N ARG A 47 -12.99 2.82 2.47
CA ARG A 47 -13.84 1.68 2.12
C ARG A 47 -13.33 0.40 2.77
N PRO A 48 -14.18 -0.62 2.98
CA PRO A 48 -13.74 -1.90 3.50
C PRO A 48 -12.79 -2.61 2.52
N LEU A 49 -11.83 -3.40 3.04
CA LEU A 49 -10.80 -4.09 2.26
C LEU A 49 -11.30 -4.82 0.99
N PRO A 50 -12.43 -5.56 1.01
CA PRO A 50 -12.93 -6.25 -0.18
C PRO A 50 -13.31 -5.33 -1.35
N GLU A 51 -13.61 -4.07 -1.07
CA GLU A 51 -14.03 -3.08 -2.08
C GLU A 51 -12.84 -2.33 -2.71
N VAL A 52 -11.67 -2.38 -2.07
CA VAL A 52 -10.48 -1.63 -2.50
C VAL A 52 -9.37 -2.52 -3.05
N CYS A 53 -9.41 -3.83 -2.79
CA CYS A 53 -8.38 -4.73 -3.28
C CYS A 53 -8.43 -4.93 -4.79
N ILE A 54 -7.25 -5.20 -5.33
CA ILE A 54 -7.07 -5.52 -6.74
C ILE A 54 -7.42 -7.00 -6.91
N SER A 55 -8.36 -7.27 -7.81
CA SER A 55 -8.72 -8.60 -8.29
C SER A 55 -9.01 -8.53 -9.79
N VAL A 56 -8.81 -9.64 -10.50
CA VAL A 56 -9.06 -9.72 -11.95
C VAL A 56 -10.55 -9.51 -12.24
N ASN A 57 -11.44 -10.13 -11.46
CA ASN A 57 -12.88 -9.98 -11.63
C ASN A 57 -13.33 -8.50 -11.51
N GLU A 58 -12.86 -7.80 -10.49
CA GLU A 58 -13.28 -6.42 -10.23
C GLU A 58 -12.57 -5.40 -11.13
N GLY A 59 -11.29 -5.60 -11.41
CA GLY A 59 -10.48 -4.71 -12.25
C GLY A 59 -10.80 -4.87 -13.74
N PHE A 60 -10.76 -6.12 -14.24
CA PHE A 60 -10.90 -6.41 -15.67
C PHE A 60 -12.37 -6.50 -16.11
N HIS A 61 -13.19 -7.31 -15.42
CA HIS A 61 -14.58 -7.53 -15.84
C HIS A 61 -15.50 -6.38 -15.44
N LYS A 62 -15.36 -5.86 -14.22
CA LYS A 62 -16.20 -4.75 -13.71
C LYS A 62 -15.60 -3.36 -13.96
N LYS A 63 -14.42 -3.26 -14.59
CA LYS A 63 -13.74 -2.01 -14.97
C LYS A 63 -13.54 -1.04 -13.79
N ASN A 64 -13.36 -1.56 -12.58
CA ASN A 64 -13.20 -0.75 -11.38
C ASN A 64 -11.73 -0.35 -11.16
N TRP A 65 -11.22 0.51 -12.04
CA TRP A 65 -9.82 0.97 -12.04
C TRP A 65 -9.45 1.83 -10.83
N GLN A 66 -10.43 2.36 -10.08
CA GLN A 66 -10.20 3.13 -8.84
C GLN A 66 -9.44 2.29 -7.79
N ARG A 67 -9.58 0.97 -7.84
CA ARG A 67 -8.89 0.02 -6.97
C ARG A 67 -7.36 0.07 -7.14
N LEU A 68 -6.84 0.44 -8.31
CA LEU A 68 -5.40 0.60 -8.52
C LEU A 68 -4.79 1.76 -7.73
N LEU A 69 -5.58 2.80 -7.46
CA LEU A 69 -5.14 3.94 -6.67
C LEU A 69 -5.40 3.74 -5.18
N LEU A 70 -6.49 3.03 -4.83
CA LEU A 70 -6.88 2.81 -3.44
C LEU A 70 -6.11 1.65 -2.78
N SER A 71 -5.76 0.61 -3.55
CA SER A 71 -5.07 -0.58 -3.02
C SER A 71 -3.70 -0.27 -2.40
N PRO A 72 -2.83 0.56 -3.00
CA PRO A 72 -1.53 0.89 -2.40
C PRO A 72 -1.65 1.57 -1.04
N VAL A 73 -2.73 2.31 -0.78
CA VAL A 73 -2.89 3.08 0.47
C VAL A 73 -3.69 2.35 1.54
N HIS A 74 -4.27 1.19 1.23
CA HIS A 74 -4.98 0.36 2.20
C HIS A 74 -4.10 -0.81 2.64
N HIS A 75 -4.11 -1.09 3.95
CA HIS A 75 -3.30 -2.14 4.56
C HIS A 75 -4.21 -3.15 5.27
N ALA A 76 -3.88 -4.43 5.16
CA ALA A 76 -4.69 -5.51 5.71
C ALA A 76 -4.62 -5.61 7.24
N ASP A 77 -3.46 -5.27 7.83
CA ASP A 77 -3.16 -5.40 9.25
C ASP A 77 -2.04 -4.44 9.69
N ASP A 78 -1.80 -4.37 11.00
CA ASP A 78 -0.84 -3.43 11.60
C ASP A 78 0.62 -3.77 11.30
N TRP A 79 0.96 -5.05 11.15
CA TRP A 79 2.30 -5.48 10.74
C TRP A 79 2.57 -5.17 9.28
N HIS A 80 1.59 -5.39 8.42
CA HIS A 80 1.66 -5.01 7.01
C HIS A 80 1.89 -3.49 6.86
N LEU A 81 1.15 -2.66 7.60
CA LEU A 81 1.42 -1.22 7.66
C LEU A 81 2.85 -0.93 8.15
N TYR A 82 3.26 -1.55 9.27
CA TYR A 82 4.58 -1.32 9.86
C TYR A 82 5.72 -1.58 8.87
N TYR A 83 5.75 -2.75 8.22
CA TYR A 83 6.84 -3.12 7.31
C TYR A 83 6.89 -2.25 6.06
N ASN A 84 5.73 -1.88 5.50
CA ASN A 84 5.68 -0.99 4.34
C ASN A 84 6.18 0.41 4.71
N MET A 85 5.71 0.95 5.83
CA MET A 85 6.04 2.32 6.24
C MET A 85 7.46 2.46 6.77
N ILE A 86 8.01 1.46 7.47
CA ILE A 86 9.43 1.51 7.86
C ILE A 86 10.34 1.42 6.64
N SER A 87 10.05 0.55 5.67
CA SER A 87 10.79 0.47 4.40
C SER A 87 10.75 1.82 3.68
N MET A 88 9.57 2.41 3.57
CA MET A 88 9.35 3.72 2.95
C MET A 88 10.08 4.84 3.71
N LEU A 89 10.14 4.81 5.04
CA LEU A 89 10.87 5.79 5.84
C LEU A 89 12.36 5.79 5.48
N TRP A 90 13.02 4.62 5.51
CA TRP A 90 14.45 4.50 5.20
C TRP A 90 14.75 4.83 3.73
N LYS A 91 13.99 4.24 2.80
CA LYS A 91 14.15 4.47 1.36
C LYS A 91 13.83 5.90 0.99
N GLY A 92 12.78 6.47 1.55
CA GLY A 92 12.34 7.84 1.29
C GLY A 92 13.35 8.88 1.76
N ILE A 93 13.93 8.72 2.96
CA ILE A 93 15.01 9.60 3.42
C ILE A 93 16.20 9.60 2.46
N MET A 94 16.58 8.43 1.95
CA MET A 94 17.72 8.32 1.02
C MET A 94 17.39 8.81 -0.40
N LEU A 95 16.26 8.37 -0.94
CA LEU A 95 15.88 8.61 -2.33
C LEU A 95 15.36 10.02 -2.55
N GLU A 96 14.56 10.58 -1.64
CA GLU A 96 14.02 11.93 -1.78
C GLU A 96 15.15 12.97 -1.76
N LYS A 97 16.16 12.78 -0.90
CA LYS A 97 17.35 13.65 -0.85
C LYS A 97 18.17 13.59 -2.14
N LYS A 98 18.22 12.43 -2.82
CA LYS A 98 18.98 12.25 -4.07
C LYS A 98 18.20 12.73 -5.31
N LEU A 99 16.91 12.43 -5.38
CA LEU A 99 16.07 12.64 -6.56
C LEU A 99 15.33 13.98 -6.53
N LYS A 100 15.28 14.65 -5.37
CA LYS A 100 14.39 15.78 -5.05
C LYS A 100 12.92 15.35 -4.94
N SER A 101 12.17 16.09 -4.12
CA SER A 101 10.80 15.76 -3.72
C SER A 101 9.83 15.53 -4.88
N ILE A 102 9.87 16.37 -5.93
CA ILE A 102 8.93 16.26 -7.06
C ILE A 102 9.12 14.95 -7.83
N TRP A 103 10.37 14.60 -8.18
CA TRP A 103 10.68 13.36 -8.88
C TRP A 103 10.41 12.14 -8.01
N PHE A 104 10.69 12.23 -6.72
CA PHE A 104 10.38 11.15 -5.80
C PHE A 104 8.87 10.90 -5.71
N ALA A 105 8.05 11.95 -5.59
CA ALA A 105 6.59 11.83 -5.60
C ALA A 105 6.07 11.23 -6.91
N TYR A 106 6.64 11.65 -8.05
CA TYR A 106 6.33 11.08 -9.36
C TYR A 106 6.62 9.57 -9.43
N ILE A 107 7.79 9.14 -8.94
CA ILE A 107 8.17 7.72 -8.89
C ILE A 107 7.16 6.94 -8.04
N ILE A 108 6.81 7.43 -6.85
CA ILE A 108 5.82 6.77 -6.00
C ILE A 108 4.48 6.62 -6.71
N ALA A 109 3.99 7.69 -7.35
CA ALA A 109 2.73 7.67 -8.07
C ALA A 109 2.75 6.66 -9.23
N VAL A 110 3.82 6.65 -10.04
CA VAL A 110 3.93 5.73 -11.19
C VAL A 110 4.05 4.28 -10.72
N PHE A 111 4.95 4.00 -9.78
CA PHE A 111 5.19 2.63 -9.33
C PHE A 111 4.00 2.05 -8.56
N SER A 112 3.29 2.85 -7.74
CA SER A 112 2.09 2.39 -7.03
C SER A 112 1.01 1.86 -7.99
N VAL A 113 0.81 2.52 -9.13
CA VAL A 113 -0.14 2.07 -10.16
C VAL A 113 0.43 0.90 -10.97
N LEU A 114 1.69 1.02 -11.41
CA LEU A 114 2.33 0.02 -12.28
C LEU A 114 2.38 -1.36 -11.62
N ILE A 115 2.70 -1.44 -10.33
CA ILE A 115 2.73 -2.70 -9.57
C ILE A 115 1.33 -3.33 -9.56
N GLY A 116 0.28 -2.53 -9.35
CA GLY A 116 -1.10 -3.02 -9.42
C GLY A 116 -1.48 -3.54 -10.80
N VAL A 117 -1.04 -2.88 -11.87
CA VAL A 117 -1.24 -3.33 -13.25
C VAL A 117 -0.52 -4.65 -13.51
N VAL A 118 0.75 -4.75 -13.14
CA VAL A 118 1.55 -5.97 -13.29
C VAL A 118 0.91 -7.13 -12.52
N TYR A 119 0.44 -6.88 -11.29
CA TYR A 119 -0.26 -7.88 -10.49
C TYR A 119 -1.51 -8.40 -11.20
N MET A 120 -2.37 -7.52 -11.73
CA MET A 120 -3.56 -7.96 -12.48
C MET A 120 -3.21 -8.77 -13.72
N VAL A 121 -2.17 -8.36 -14.47
CA VAL A 121 -1.73 -9.08 -15.67
C VAL A 121 -1.23 -10.47 -15.29
N LEU A 122 -0.44 -10.60 -14.22
CA LEU A 122 0.05 -11.89 -13.75
C LEU A 122 -1.08 -12.82 -13.31
N GLU A 123 -2.02 -12.33 -12.49
CA GLU A 123 -3.19 -13.12 -12.06
C GLU A 123 -4.04 -13.54 -13.27
N PHE A 124 -4.27 -12.65 -14.24
CA PHE A 124 -5.01 -13.00 -15.45
C PHE A 124 -4.29 -14.09 -16.27
N MET A 125 -2.96 -14.02 -16.40
CA MET A 125 -2.18 -15.05 -17.08
C MET A 125 -2.24 -16.39 -16.33
N LEU A 126 -2.22 -16.37 -14.99
CA LEU A 126 -2.36 -17.59 -14.17
C LEU A 126 -3.72 -18.25 -14.37
N VAL A 127 -4.81 -17.47 -14.39
CA VAL A 127 -6.16 -17.99 -14.71
C VAL A 127 -6.15 -18.71 -16.05
N LYS A 128 -5.51 -18.12 -17.08
CA LYS A 128 -5.48 -18.70 -18.43
C LYS A 128 -4.58 -19.93 -18.57
N ILE A 129 -3.46 -19.97 -17.85
CA ILE A 129 -2.49 -21.09 -17.94
C ILE A 129 -2.93 -22.28 -17.10
N LEU A 130 -3.50 -22.04 -15.92
CA LEU A 130 -3.88 -23.07 -14.97
C LEU A 130 -5.35 -23.51 -15.09
N ASP A 131 -6.15 -22.76 -15.86
CA ASP A 131 -7.61 -22.95 -16.00
C ASP A 131 -8.35 -23.00 -14.64
N ASP A 132 -7.80 -22.28 -13.65
CA ASP A 132 -8.35 -22.19 -12.31
C ASP A 132 -8.96 -20.80 -12.08
N PRO A 133 -10.30 -20.70 -11.94
CA PRO A 133 -10.99 -19.42 -11.72
C PRO A 133 -10.79 -18.87 -10.30
N SER A 134 -10.18 -19.63 -9.38
CA SER A 134 -9.88 -19.15 -8.02
C SER A 134 -8.98 -17.90 -8.03
N TYR A 135 -8.07 -17.80 -9.00
CA TYR A 135 -7.18 -16.66 -9.20
C TYR A 135 -7.93 -15.36 -9.57
N GLU A 136 -9.15 -15.44 -10.12
CA GLU A 136 -9.93 -14.24 -10.44
C GLU A 136 -10.42 -13.49 -9.19
N MET A 137 -10.54 -14.22 -8.07
CA MET A 137 -11.07 -13.74 -6.80
C MET A 137 -9.97 -13.38 -5.79
N ASN A 138 -8.70 -13.55 -6.15
CA ASN A 138 -7.56 -13.12 -5.32
C ASN A 138 -7.61 -11.60 -5.10
N CYS A 139 -7.33 -11.20 -3.86
CA CYS A 139 -7.54 -9.85 -3.36
C CYS A 139 -6.23 -9.32 -2.78
N ALA A 140 -5.54 -8.47 -3.53
CA ALA A 140 -4.27 -7.86 -3.11
C ALA A 140 -4.44 -6.39 -2.72
N VAL A 141 -3.81 -6.03 -1.60
CA VAL A 141 -3.71 -4.67 -1.05
C VAL A 141 -2.30 -4.38 -0.60
N GLY A 142 -1.92 -3.10 -0.48
CA GLY A 142 -0.69 -2.67 0.16
C GLY A 142 0.27 -1.91 -0.75
N PHE A 143 1.04 -1.02 -0.13
CA PHE A 143 2.12 -0.28 -0.77
C PHE A 143 3.38 -1.13 -0.84
N SER A 144 3.96 -1.33 -2.01
CA SER A 144 5.34 -1.82 -2.07
C SER A 144 6.29 -0.66 -1.80
N GLY A 145 6.70 -0.54 -0.53
CA GLY A 145 7.69 0.45 -0.07
C GLY A 145 9.05 0.30 -0.74
#